data_AF-A0A537DBS9-F1
#
_entry.id   AF-A0A537DBS9-F1
#
_cell.length_a   1.000
_cell.length_b   1.000
_cell.length_c   1.000
_cell.angle_alpha   90.00
_cell.angle_beta   90.00
_cell.angle_gamma   90.00
#
_symmetry.space_group_name_H-M   'P 1'
#
loop_
_entity.id
_entity.type
_entity.pdbx_description
1 polymer ?
#
loop_
_entity_poly.entity_id
_entity_poly.type
_entity_poly.pdbx_seq_one_letter_code
_entity_poly.pdbx_strand_id
1 'polypeptide(L)' 'MRDQNVMISGFLVLVIGYGLQVTDSIIASSYLSSLYGNEGTLLQLVGTSSVVVGIVILAIGFLKFIRRRFFLR' A
#
# COMPACT_ATOMS: atom_id res chain seq x y z
N MET A 1 -9.01 5.96 19.87
CA MET A 1 -7.95 4.93 19.90
C MET A 1 -8.13 3.85 18.83
N ARG A 2 -9.18 3.01 18.84
CA ARG A 2 -9.29 1.87 17.90
C ARG A 2 -9.28 2.24 16.41
N ASP A 3 -9.88 3.36 16.00
CA ASP A 3 -9.88 3.78 14.57
C ASP A 3 -8.56 4.38 14.13
N GLN A 4 -7.84 5.05 15.04
CA GLN A 4 -6.49 5.54 14.77
C GLN A 4 -5.53 4.38 14.57
N ASN A 5 -5.64 3.30 15.35
CA ASN A 5 -4.81 2.11 15.18
C ASN A 5 -5.03 1.46 13.79
N VAL A 6 -6.27 1.45 13.28
CA VAL A 6 -6.59 0.94 11.93
C VAL A 6 -6.02 1.84 10.83
N MET A 7 -6.06 3.16 11.02
CA MET A 7 -5.44 4.09 10.08
C MET A 7 -3.91 3.96 10.09
N ILE A 8 -3.29 3.79 11.25
CA ILE A 8 -1.84 3.57 11.38
C ILE A 8 -1.43 2.25 10.72
N SER A 9 -2.18 1.17 10.91
CA SER A 9 -1.89 -0.11 10.26
C SER A 9 -2.04 -0.01 8.73
N GLY A 10 -3.07 0.67 8.23
CA GLY A 10 -3.23 0.91 6.79
C GLY A 10 -2.10 1.76 6.20
N PHE A 11 -1.64 2.77 6.94
CA PHE A 11 -0.50 3.60 6.55
C PHE A 11 0.81 2.80 6.50
N LEU A 12 1.08 1.93 7.49
CA LEU A 12 2.28 1.09 7.48
C LEU A 12 2.30 0.13 6.29
N VAL A 13 1.15 -0.50 5.95
CA VAL A 13 1.03 -1.35 4.77
C VAL A 13 1.31 -0.57 3.48
N LEU A 14 0.83 0.66 3.39
CA LEU A 14 1.10 1.56 2.26
C LEU A 14 2.59 1.89 2.11
N VAL A 15 3.26 2.22 3.22
CA VAL A 15 4.70 2.53 3.21
C VAL A 15 5.51 1.33 2.72
N ILE A 16 5.17 0.13 3.20
CA ILE A 16 5.84 -1.11 2.78
C ILE A 16 5.58 -1.41 1.29
N GLY A 17 4.31 -1.34 0.86
CA GLY A 17 3.94 -1.58 -0.54
C GLY A 17 4.59 -0.58 -1.50
N TYR A 18 4.67 0.70 -1.11
CA TYR A 18 5.34 1.73 -1.90
C TYR A 18 6.86 1.54 -1.92
N GLY A 19 7.47 1.16 -0.79
CA GLY A 19 8.89 0.82 -0.71
C GLY A 19 9.27 -0.32 -1.66
N LEU A 20 8.44 -1.35 -1.75
CA LEU A 20 8.63 -2.45 -2.71
C LEU A 20 8.54 -1.98 -4.17
N GLN A 21 7.57 -1.14 -4.53
CA GLN A 21 7.45 -0.59 -5.89
C GLN A 21 8.62 0.31 -6.27
N VAL A 22 9.06 1.17 -5.36
CA VAL A 22 10.22 2.05 -5.60
C VAL A 22 11.48 1.21 -5.78
N THR A 23 11.70 0.22 -4.92
CA THR A 23 12.86 -0.68 -5.02
C THR A 23 12.86 -1.44 -6.34
N ASP A 24 11.72 -1.98 -6.75
CA ASP A 24 11.57 -2.66 -8.05
C ASP A 24 11.84 -1.72 -9.23
N SER A 25 11.33 -0.48 -9.20
CA SER A 25 11.60 0.51 -10.26
C SER A 25 13.07 0.90 -10.37
N ILE A 26 13.80 0.98 -9.24
CA ILE A 26 15.23 1.27 -9.21
C ILE A 26 16.00 0.08 -9.78
N ILE A 27 15.68 -1.14 -9.35
CA ILE A 27 16.34 -2.36 -9.85
C ILE A 27 16.07 -2.53 -11.36
N ALA A 28 14.81 -2.42 -11.81
CA ALA A 28 14.45 -2.48 -13.23
C ALA A 28 15.21 -1.46 -14.09
N SER A 29 15.40 -0.23 -13.58
CA SER A 29 16.17 0.81 -14.28
C SER A 29 17.68 0.54 -14.32
N SER A 30 18.20 -0.28 -13.41
CA SER A 30 19.62 -0.59 -13.25
C SER A 30 20.10 -1.78 -14.09
N TYR A 31 19.17 -2.68 -14.46
CA TYR A 31 19.47 -3.90 -15.21
C TYR A 31 18.89 -3.84 -16.64
N LEU A 32 19.78 -3.77 -17.65
CA LEU A 32 19.48 -4.12 -19.05
C LEU A 32 19.36 -5.64 -19.13
N SER A 33 18.22 -6.25 -18.78
CA SER A 33 18.16 -7.71 -18.80
C SER A 33 16.77 -8.30 -18.98
N SER A 34 16.66 -9.14 -20.03
CA SER A 34 15.51 -9.97 -20.36
C SER A 34 15.14 -10.99 -19.27
N LEU A 35 15.95 -11.15 -18.22
CA LEU A 35 15.64 -11.96 -17.04
C LEU A 35 14.73 -11.24 -16.03
N TYR A 36 14.63 -9.91 -16.09
CA TYR A 36 13.77 -9.12 -15.19
C TYR A 36 12.27 -9.20 -15.53
N GLY A 37 11.93 -9.82 -16.67
CA GLY A 37 10.58 -9.83 -17.20
C GLY A 37 9.56 -10.48 -16.27
N ASN A 38 9.82 -11.69 -15.75
CA ASN A 38 8.81 -12.43 -14.97
C ASN A 38 8.88 -12.12 -13.46
N GLU A 39 10.08 -11.98 -12.90
CA GLU A 39 10.25 -11.68 -11.46
C GLU A 39 9.93 -10.22 -11.11
N GLY A 40 10.30 -9.27 -11.97
CA GLY A 40 9.90 -7.86 -11.83
C GLY A 40 8.37 -7.71 -11.91
N THR A 41 7.71 -8.43 -12.82
CA THR A 41 6.24 -8.40 -12.92
C THR A 41 5.57 -8.92 -11.63
N LEU A 42 6.15 -9.95 -10.99
CA LEU A 42 5.63 -10.46 -9.71
C LEU A 42 5.87 -9.49 -8.55
N LEU A 43 7.07 -8.89 -8.45
CA LEU A 43 7.37 -7.89 -7.43
C LEU A 43 6.50 -6.65 -7.59
N GLN A 44 6.26 -6.22 -8.82
CA GLN A 44 5.37 -5.11 -9.14
C GLN A 44 3.91 -5.44 -8.80
N LEU A 45 3.45 -6.66 -9.09
CA LEU A 45 2.11 -7.14 -8.72
C LEU A 45 1.92 -7.21 -7.20
N VAL A 46 2.92 -7.71 -6.45
CA VAL A 46 2.90 -7.75 -4.98
C VAL A 46 2.96 -6.35 -4.39
N GLY A 47 3.80 -5.47 -4.94
CA GLY A 47 3.90 -4.07 -4.51
C GLY A 47 2.61 -3.29 -4.75
N THR A 48 2.00 -3.44 -5.93
CA THR A 48 0.73 -2.77 -6.27
C THR A 48 -0.46 -3.32 -5.49
N SER A 49 -0.57 -4.65 -5.36
CA SER A 49 -1.63 -5.26 -4.53
C SER A 49 -1.53 -4.84 -3.06
N SER A 50 -0.31 -4.79 -2.49
CA SER A 50 -0.08 -4.30 -1.12
C SER A 50 -0.52 -2.84 -0.95
N VAL A 51 -0.18 -1.96 -1.92
CA VAL A 51 -0.63 -0.56 -1.91
C VAL A 51 -2.15 -0.45 -1.98
N VAL A 52 -2.80 -1.21 -2.88
CA VAL A 52 -4.26 -1.23 -3.00
C VAL A 52 -4.91 -1.65 -1.68
N VAL A 53 -4.41 -2.71 -1.04
CA VAL A 53 -4.89 -3.16 0.27
C VAL A 53 -4.71 -2.08 1.33
N GLY A 54 -3.55 -1.41 1.37
CA GLY A 54 -3.30 -0.31 2.29
C GLY A 54 -4.26 0.88 2.10
N ILE A 55 -4.56 1.25 0.84
CA ILE A 55 -5.57 2.27 0.52
C ILE A 55 -6.95 1.87 1.02
N VAL A 56 -7.37 0.61 0.80
CA VAL A 56 -8.68 0.12 1.26
C VAL A 56 -8.79 0.18 2.79
N ILE A 57 -7.75 -0.24 3.51
CA ILE A 57 -7.71 -0.18 4.98
C ILE A 57 -7.80 1.28 5.46
N LEU A 58 -7.05 2.19 4.84
CA LEU A 58 -7.14 3.63 5.14
C LEU A 58 -8.54 4.19 4.87
N ALA A 59 -9.13 3.87 3.72
CA ALA A 59 -10.46 4.32 3.34
C ALA A 59 -11.51 3.86 4.37
N ILE A 60 -11.45 2.59 4.80
CA ILE A 60 -12.34 2.05 5.83
C ILE A 60 -12.12 2.75 7.18
N GLY A 61 -10.85 2.95 7.58
CA GLY A 61 -10.50 3.68 8.80
C GLY A 61 -11.04 5.11 8.79
N PHE A 62 -10.90 5.79 7.66
CA PHE A 62 -11.36 7.17 7.44
C PHE A 62 -12.89 7.26 7.42
N LEU A 63 -13.59 6.35 6.73
CA LEU A 63 -15.05 6.25 6.75
C LEU A 63 -15.58 6.05 8.17
N LYS A 64 -14.95 5.17 8.97
CA LYS A 64 -15.31 4.98 10.39
C LYS A 64 -15.05 6.22 11.22
N PHE A 65 -13.95 6.93 10.96
CA PHE A 65 -13.61 8.18 11.63
C PHE A 65 -14.66 9.27 11.35
N ILE A 66 -15.01 9.50 10.07
CA ILE A 66 -16.05 10.44 9.67
C ILE A 66 -17.40 10.04 10.28
N ARG A 67 -17.81 8.77 10.14
CA ARG A 67 -19.10 8.30 10.68
C ARG A 67 -19.23 8.57 12.18
N ARG A 68 -18.17 8.32 12.97
CA ARG A 68 -18.19 8.62 14.41
C ARG A 68 -18.25 10.11 14.73
N ARG A 69 -17.67 10.96 13.88
CA ARG A 69 -17.61 12.40 14.12
C ARG A 69 -18.89 13.13 13.71
N PHE A 70 -19.60 12.63 12.71
CA PHE A 70 -20.75 13.33 12.11
C PHE A 70 -22.11 12.65 12.31
N PHE A 71 -22.19 11.33 12.49
CA PHE A 71 -23.47 10.58 12.59
C PHE A 71 -23.80 10.04 13.99
N LEU A 72 -22.90 10.24 14.96
CA LEU A 72 -23.11 9.83 16.37
C LEU A 72 -23.32 11.03 17.30
N ARG A 73 -23.67 12.19 16.72
CA ARG A 73 -24.34 13.29 17.43
C ARG A 73 -25.84 13.14 17.26
#